data_AF-A0A0Q8EQF2-F1
#
_entry.id   AF-A0A0Q8EQF2-F1
#
_cell.length_a   1.000
_cell.length_b   1.000
_cell.length_c   1.000
_cell.angle_alpha   90.00
_cell.angle_beta   90.00
_cell.angle_gamma   90.00
#
_symmetry.space_group_name_H-M   'P 1'
#
loop_
_entity.id
_entity.type
_entity.pdbx_description
1 polymer ?
#
loop_
_entity_poly.entity_id
_entity_poly.type
_entity_poly.pdbx_seq_one_letter_code
_entity_poly.pdbx_strand_id
1 'polypeptide(L)'
;MPDRDGTPTPVSDPRVLAALVARESDAEVEAVHDPDTGRWTLEWTDGETVEGVERAVRAAGPEAARGLRYRRRLSESAVALGAVRLATSTDGSGPRPRVDTTAVEAFWRDVRLPSPLTEREALLVHGLLYQVHDDHRRNEAEPEQICHLVRQAGLATVLLRRPEALTPAELLTARHARAHGHPAWRYCLVPMDEARLVRAVDEDRTATADHLRAALTLTAGLPDTPEAVTSRLRARLRRCG
;
A
#
# COMPACT_ATOMS: atom_id res chain seq x y z
N MET A 1 -45.00 -16.81 -16.30
CA MET A 1 -45.99 -15.98 -17.00
C MET A 1 -45.32 -14.64 -17.25
N PRO A 2 -45.00 -14.27 -18.50
CA PRO A 2 -44.38 -12.99 -18.79
C PRO A 2 -45.43 -11.90 -18.69
N ASP A 3 -45.11 -10.82 -17.98
CA ASP A 3 -45.92 -9.62 -18.01
C ASP A 3 -45.76 -8.97 -19.40
N ARG A 4 -46.88 -8.57 -19.98
CA ARG A 4 -47.03 -8.31 -21.43
C ARG A 4 -46.77 -6.87 -21.83
N ASP A 5 -46.41 -6.03 -20.88
CA ASP A 5 -45.92 -4.68 -21.11
C ASP A 5 -44.40 -4.71 -20.95
N GLY A 6 -43.66 -4.34 -22.00
CA GLY A 6 -42.20 -4.26 -22.03
C GLY A 6 -41.59 -3.25 -21.03
N THR A 7 -42.31 -2.88 -19.98
CA THR A 7 -41.79 -2.31 -18.74
C THR A 7 -40.80 -3.32 -18.15
N PRO A 8 -39.51 -2.96 -18.05
CA PRO A 8 -38.56 -3.77 -17.31
C PRO A 8 -39.13 -3.97 -15.91
N THR A 9 -39.21 -5.22 -15.44
CA THR A 9 -39.46 -5.47 -14.02
C THR A 9 -38.48 -4.62 -13.20
N PRO A 10 -38.87 -4.02 -12.06
CA PRO A 10 -38.04 -3.06 -11.34
C PRO A 10 -36.64 -3.59 -10.96
N VAL A 11 -36.47 -4.90 -10.91
CA VAL A 11 -35.18 -5.59 -10.69
C VAL A 11 -34.22 -5.48 -11.89
N SER A 12 -34.72 -5.07 -13.05
CA SER A 12 -33.95 -4.87 -14.29
C SER A 12 -33.36 -3.47 -14.45
N ASP A 13 -33.71 -2.53 -13.56
CA ASP A 13 -33.11 -1.19 -13.55
C ASP A 13 -31.75 -1.24 -12.82
N PRO A 14 -30.63 -0.90 -13.48
CA PRO A 14 -29.30 -0.84 -12.87
C PRO A 14 -29.24 0.01 -11.60
N ARG A 15 -30.10 1.04 -11.46
CA ARG A 15 -30.19 1.88 -10.26
C ARG A 15 -30.80 1.15 -9.06
N VAL A 16 -31.77 0.27 -9.32
CA VAL A 16 -32.38 -0.56 -8.27
C VAL A 16 -31.37 -1.61 -7.79
N LEU A 17 -30.60 -2.20 -8.71
CA LEU A 17 -29.51 -3.10 -8.36
C LEU A 17 -28.40 -2.41 -7.56
N ALA A 18 -28.00 -1.20 -7.95
CA ALA A 18 -27.03 -0.40 -7.20
C ALA A 18 -27.48 -0.18 -5.74
N ALA A 19 -28.74 0.23 -5.55
CA ALA A 19 -29.31 0.43 -4.22
C ALA A 19 -29.40 -0.86 -3.39
N LEU A 20 -29.68 -2.00 -4.02
CA LEU A 20 -29.71 -3.31 -3.34
C LEU A 20 -28.31 -3.73 -2.88
N VAL A 21 -27.31 -3.65 -3.76
CA VAL A 21 -25.92 -3.99 -3.42
C VAL A 21 -25.40 -3.05 -2.35
N ALA A 22 -25.70 -1.75 -2.42
CA ALA A 22 -25.27 -0.78 -1.41
C ALA A 22 -25.75 -1.16 -0.01
N ARG A 23 -26.99 -1.66 0.11
CA ARG A 23 -27.55 -2.12 1.39
C ARG A 23 -26.91 -3.40 1.93
N GLU A 24 -26.40 -4.26 1.06
CA GLU A 24 -25.76 -5.53 1.47
C GLU A 24 -24.26 -5.38 1.73
N SER A 25 -23.59 -4.45 1.04
CA SER A 25 -22.13 -4.30 1.04
C SER A 25 -21.62 -3.14 1.91
N ASP A 26 -22.52 -2.32 2.47
CA ASP A 26 -22.19 -1.09 3.21
C ASP A 26 -21.29 -0.13 2.41
N ALA A 27 -21.35 -0.22 1.07
CA ALA A 27 -20.62 0.61 0.13
C ALA A 27 -21.59 1.48 -0.69
N GLU A 28 -21.20 2.71 -0.98
CA GLU A 28 -21.95 3.55 -1.91
C GLU A 28 -21.69 3.04 -3.34
N VAL A 29 -22.75 2.51 -3.97
CA VAL A 29 -22.72 1.97 -5.33
C VAL A 29 -23.56 2.85 -6.23
N GLU A 30 -22.95 3.33 -7.31
CA GLU A 30 -23.58 4.17 -8.31
C GLU A 30 -23.77 3.41 -9.63
N ALA A 31 -24.92 3.62 -10.28
CA ALA A 31 -25.14 3.13 -11.64
C ALA A 31 -24.84 4.26 -12.64
N VAL A 32 -23.74 4.10 -13.38
CA VAL A 32 -23.27 5.06 -14.38
C VAL A 32 -23.61 4.56 -15.78
N HIS A 33 -24.29 5.38 -16.57
CA HIS A 33 -24.59 5.09 -17.97
C HIS A 33 -23.56 5.73 -18.88
N ASP A 34 -22.90 4.92 -19.71
CA ASP A 34 -22.02 5.38 -20.78
C ASP A 34 -22.88 5.65 -22.04
N PRO A 35 -23.07 6.92 -22.45
CA PRO A 35 -23.89 7.26 -23.61
C PRO A 35 -23.29 6.78 -24.94
N ASP A 36 -21.97 6.61 -25.02
CA ASP A 36 -21.28 6.25 -26.26
C ASP A 36 -21.37 4.75 -26.53
N THR A 37 -21.32 3.93 -25.47
CA THR A 37 -21.45 2.47 -25.60
C THR A 37 -22.85 1.94 -25.29
N GLY A 38 -23.73 2.78 -24.74
CA GLY A 38 -25.07 2.40 -24.26
C GLY A 38 -25.04 1.39 -23.11
N ARG A 39 -23.91 1.26 -22.41
CA ARG A 39 -23.71 0.27 -21.35
C ARG A 39 -23.81 0.92 -19.98
N TRP A 40 -24.34 0.15 -19.04
CA TRP A 40 -24.37 0.52 -17.64
C TRP A 40 -23.17 -0.08 -16.90
N THR A 41 -22.57 0.70 -16.02
CA THR A 41 -21.51 0.28 -15.12
C THR A 41 -21.95 0.53 -13.69
N LEU A 42 -21.84 -0.48 -12.83
CA LEU A 42 -21.92 -0.28 -11.39
C LEU A 42 -20.53 0.11 -10.89
N GLU A 43 -20.43 1.31 -10.32
CA GLU A 43 -19.19 1.86 -9.79
C GLU A 43 -19.28 2.07 -8.28
N TRP A 44 -18.21 1.76 -7.55
CA TRP A 44 -18.12 2.01 -6.12
C TRP A 44 -16.65 2.24 -5.73
N THR A 45 -16.43 2.85 -4.56
CA THR A 45 -15.08 3.15 -4.05
C THR A 45 -14.71 2.21 -2.91
N ASP A 46 -13.51 1.63 -2.97
CA ASP A 46 -13.00 0.62 -2.03
C ASP A 46 -14.01 -0.51 -1.81
N GLY A 47 -14.12 -1.05 -0.59
CA GLY A 47 -15.16 -2.03 -0.24
C GLY A 47 -15.11 -3.35 -1.04
N GLU A 48 -16.27 -3.97 -1.25
CA GLU A 48 -16.32 -5.32 -1.82
C GLU A 48 -15.58 -5.46 -3.16
N THR A 49 -15.00 -6.64 -3.38
CA THR A 49 -14.34 -7.00 -4.64
C THR A 49 -15.31 -6.98 -5.81
N VAL A 50 -14.81 -6.81 -7.03
CA VAL A 50 -15.64 -6.88 -8.25
C VAL A 50 -16.38 -8.21 -8.32
N GLU A 51 -15.69 -9.33 -8.06
CA GLU A 51 -16.31 -10.66 -8.03
C GLU A 51 -17.39 -10.79 -6.94
N GLY A 52 -17.18 -10.16 -5.78
CA GLY A 52 -18.15 -10.10 -4.69
C GLY A 52 -19.44 -9.39 -5.11
N VAL A 53 -19.32 -8.20 -5.70
CA VAL A 53 -20.47 -7.43 -6.19
C VAL A 53 -21.16 -8.13 -7.36
N GLU A 54 -20.41 -8.70 -8.32
CA GLU A 54 -20.97 -9.49 -9.41
C GLU A 54 -21.80 -10.67 -8.90
N ARG A 55 -21.31 -11.36 -7.87
CA ARG A 55 -22.02 -12.48 -7.25
C ARG A 55 -23.30 -12.01 -6.56
N ALA A 56 -23.26 -10.90 -5.83
CA ALA A 56 -24.42 -10.31 -5.18
C ALA A 56 -25.49 -9.88 -6.20
N VAL A 57 -25.08 -9.18 -7.26
CA VAL A 57 -26.00 -8.75 -8.34
C VAL A 57 -26.61 -9.93 -9.07
N ARG A 58 -25.83 -10.97 -9.35
CA ARG A 58 -26.34 -12.20 -9.99
C ARG A 58 -27.34 -12.94 -9.09
N ALA A 59 -27.12 -12.94 -7.78
CA ALA A 59 -28.05 -13.51 -6.82
C ALA A 59 -29.36 -12.72 -6.73
N ALA A 60 -29.29 -11.39 -6.82
CA ALA A 60 -30.46 -10.50 -6.80
C ALA A 60 -31.26 -10.52 -8.11
N GLY A 61 -30.61 -10.67 -9.27
CA GLY A 61 -31.27 -10.65 -10.57
C GLY A 61 -30.38 -11.12 -11.74
N PRO A 62 -30.42 -12.42 -12.12
CA PRO A 62 -29.55 -12.98 -13.15
C PRO A 62 -29.69 -12.33 -14.54
N GLU A 63 -30.91 -11.93 -14.91
CA GLU A 63 -31.18 -11.28 -16.21
C GLU A 63 -30.70 -9.83 -16.23
N ALA A 64 -30.90 -9.11 -15.12
CA ALA A 64 -30.46 -7.73 -14.96
C ALA A 64 -28.94 -7.59 -14.87
N ALA A 65 -28.26 -8.64 -14.40
CA ALA A 65 -26.81 -8.75 -14.41
C ALA A 65 -26.21 -8.86 -15.83
N ARG A 66 -27.00 -9.30 -16.83
CA ARG A 66 -26.49 -9.48 -18.20
C ARG A 66 -26.29 -8.12 -18.86
N GLY A 67 -25.03 -7.82 -19.21
CA GLY A 67 -24.67 -6.58 -19.90
C GLY A 67 -24.23 -5.44 -18.99
N LEU A 68 -24.28 -5.62 -17.66
CA LEU A 68 -23.66 -4.71 -16.72
C LEU A 68 -22.14 -4.86 -16.72
N ARG A 69 -21.45 -3.74 -16.59
CA ARG A 69 -20.04 -3.69 -16.21
C ARG A 69 -19.93 -3.38 -14.72
N TYR A 70 -18.81 -3.76 -14.14
CA TYR A 70 -18.54 -3.58 -12.73
C TYR A 70 -17.17 -2.93 -12.60
N ARG A 71 -17.08 -1.85 -11.83
CA ARG A 71 -15.82 -1.13 -11.64
C ARG A 71 -15.68 -0.70 -10.19
N ARG A 72 -14.67 -1.24 -9.54
CA ARG A 72 -14.21 -0.76 -8.25
C ARG A 72 -13.15 0.33 -8.46
N ARG A 73 -13.40 1.52 -7.94
CA ARG A 73 -12.41 2.59 -7.80
C ARG A 73 -11.70 2.44 -6.46
N LEU A 74 -10.43 2.83 -6.40
CA LEU A 74 -9.67 2.84 -5.15
C LEU A 74 -9.59 4.27 -4.62
N SER A 75 -9.77 4.45 -3.32
CA SER A 75 -9.52 5.74 -2.68
C SER A 75 -8.03 6.11 -2.74
N GLU A 76 -7.72 7.39 -2.51
CA GLU A 76 -6.34 7.88 -2.43
C GLU A 76 -5.53 7.11 -1.39
N SER A 77 -6.13 6.81 -0.23
CA SER A 77 -5.53 6.02 0.84
C SER A 77 -5.23 4.59 0.41
N ALA A 78 -6.17 3.93 -0.27
CA ALA A 78 -5.97 2.58 -0.78
C ALA A 78 -4.88 2.54 -1.87
N VAL A 79 -4.83 3.55 -2.74
CA VAL A 79 -3.78 3.68 -3.76
C VAL A 79 -2.41 3.92 -3.12
N ALA A 80 -2.30 4.88 -2.20
CA ALA A 80 -1.07 5.16 -1.48
C ALA A 80 -0.56 3.95 -0.70
N LEU A 81 -1.45 3.23 -0.01
CA LEU A 81 -1.09 2.01 0.71
C LEU A 81 -0.59 0.91 -0.25
N GLY A 82 -1.26 0.73 -1.39
CA GLY A 82 -0.84 -0.21 -2.44
C GLY A 82 0.54 0.15 -2.99
N ALA A 83 0.78 1.44 -3.25
CA ALA A 83 2.07 1.94 -3.71
C ALA A 83 3.19 1.71 -2.67
N VAL A 84 2.91 1.93 -1.38
CA VAL A 84 3.83 1.62 -0.27
C VAL A 84 4.18 0.13 -0.25
N ARG A 85 3.17 -0.75 -0.22
CA ARG A 85 3.38 -2.20 -0.11
C ARG A 85 4.06 -2.79 -1.34
N LEU A 86 3.72 -2.35 -2.55
CA LEU A 86 4.42 -2.77 -3.76
C LEU A 86 5.89 -2.36 -3.72
N ALA A 87 6.19 -1.14 -3.26
CA ALA A 87 7.56 -0.67 -3.13
C ALA A 87 8.37 -1.42 -2.06
N THR A 88 7.75 -1.81 -0.94
CA THR A 88 8.42 -2.55 0.15
C THR A 88 8.37 -4.07 0.01
N SER A 89 7.63 -4.61 -0.98
CA SER A 89 7.51 -6.06 -1.20
C SER A 89 8.77 -6.74 -1.75
N THR A 90 9.75 -5.96 -2.22
CA THR A 90 11.03 -6.46 -2.76
C THR A 90 12.14 -6.35 -1.72
N ASP A 91 13.04 -7.33 -1.74
CA ASP A 91 14.31 -7.34 -1.02
C ASP A 91 15.36 -6.37 -1.60
N GLY A 92 14.97 -5.55 -2.59
CA GLY A 92 15.83 -4.58 -3.25
C GLY A 92 16.98 -5.20 -4.07
N SER A 93 17.00 -6.52 -4.27
CA SER A 93 18.04 -7.23 -5.02
C SER A 93 17.81 -7.23 -6.54
N GLY A 94 16.69 -6.66 -6.99
CA GLY A 94 16.24 -6.67 -8.38
C GLY A 94 16.01 -5.29 -9.00
N PRO A 95 15.37 -5.24 -10.18
CA PRO A 95 14.95 -3.99 -10.79
C PRO A 95 14.02 -3.21 -9.84
N ARG A 96 13.91 -1.89 -10.04
CA ARG A 96 13.06 -1.04 -9.21
C ARG A 96 11.63 -1.60 -9.16
N PRO A 97 10.99 -1.63 -7.98
CA PRO A 97 9.63 -2.14 -7.86
C PRO A 97 8.70 -1.37 -8.80
N ARG A 98 7.86 -2.12 -9.50
CA ARG A 98 6.89 -1.57 -10.44
C ARG A 98 5.70 -1.01 -9.67
N VAL A 99 5.72 0.29 -9.46
CA VAL A 99 4.65 1.03 -8.78
C VAL A 99 3.91 1.87 -9.80
N ASP A 100 2.84 1.34 -10.38
CA ASP A 100 1.92 2.05 -11.26
C ASP A 100 0.47 1.75 -10.88
N THR A 101 -0.48 2.54 -11.42
CA THR A 101 -1.90 2.43 -11.08
C THR A 101 -2.45 1.04 -11.38
N THR A 102 -2.09 0.46 -12.52
CA THR A 102 -2.48 -0.91 -12.90
C THR A 102 -1.94 -1.96 -11.94
N ALA A 103 -0.69 -1.81 -11.46
CA ALA A 103 -0.11 -2.72 -10.48
C ALA A 103 -0.81 -2.62 -9.12
N VAL A 104 -1.19 -1.41 -8.70
CA VAL A 104 -1.96 -1.18 -7.46
C VAL A 104 -3.37 -1.77 -7.56
N GLU A 105 -4.07 -1.55 -8.67
CA GLU A 105 -5.38 -2.16 -8.92
C GLU A 105 -5.30 -3.69 -8.92
N ALA A 106 -4.25 -4.25 -9.55
CA ALA A 106 -4.02 -5.70 -9.55
C ALA A 106 -3.71 -6.23 -8.15
N PHE A 107 -2.93 -5.49 -7.35
CA PHE A 107 -2.57 -5.86 -5.98
C PHE A 107 -3.79 -5.91 -5.06
N TRP A 108 -4.77 -5.03 -5.27
CA TRP A 108 -6.00 -4.97 -4.47
C TRP A 108 -7.21 -5.68 -5.06
N ARG A 109 -7.06 -6.37 -6.18
CA ARG A 109 -8.17 -7.02 -6.91
C ARG A 109 -9.05 -7.87 -5.98
N ASP A 110 -8.42 -8.65 -5.13
CA ASP A 110 -9.07 -9.65 -4.27
C ASP A 110 -9.16 -9.20 -2.80
N VAL A 111 -8.81 -7.95 -2.50
CA VAL A 111 -8.80 -7.38 -1.13
C VAL A 111 -9.92 -6.38 -0.98
N ARG A 112 -10.89 -6.68 -0.11
CA ARG A 112 -12.10 -5.87 0.12
C ARG A 112 -11.79 -4.49 0.72
N LEU A 113 -11.12 -4.43 1.87
CA LEU A 113 -10.87 -3.12 2.49
C LEU A 113 -9.39 -3.00 2.84
N PRO A 114 -8.56 -2.54 1.88
CA PRO A 114 -7.16 -2.31 2.17
C PRO A 114 -7.01 -1.29 3.30
N SER A 115 -6.32 -1.68 4.36
CA SER A 115 -6.02 -0.80 5.49
C SER A 115 -4.58 -0.99 5.96
N PRO A 116 -3.95 0.07 6.52
CA PRO A 116 -2.63 -0.05 7.13
C PRO A 116 -2.63 -1.09 8.25
N LEU A 117 -1.64 -1.98 8.25
CA LEU A 117 -1.43 -2.99 9.28
C LEU A 117 -0.57 -2.46 10.44
N THR A 118 0.17 -1.38 10.20
CA THR A 118 1.06 -0.78 11.20
C THR A 118 0.91 0.73 11.21
N GLU A 119 1.23 1.35 12.35
CA GLU A 119 1.34 2.81 12.45
C GLU A 119 2.35 3.36 11.43
N ARG A 120 3.45 2.64 11.18
CA ARG A 120 4.46 3.05 10.19
C ARG A 120 3.89 3.10 8.76
N GLU A 121 3.06 2.14 8.37
CA GLU A 121 2.33 2.20 7.09
C GLU A 121 1.38 3.41 7.05
N ALA A 122 0.62 3.64 8.12
CA ALA A 122 -0.30 4.78 8.19
C ALA A 122 0.44 6.13 8.05
N LEU A 123 1.61 6.28 8.68
CA LEU A 123 2.45 7.47 8.56
C LEU A 123 3.00 7.68 7.15
N LEU A 124 3.39 6.61 6.45
CA LEU A 124 3.85 6.67 5.06
C LEU A 124 2.71 7.07 4.12
N VAL A 125 1.52 6.46 4.27
CA VAL A 125 0.32 6.81 3.51
C VAL A 125 -0.02 8.29 3.70
N HIS A 126 -0.11 8.74 4.96
CA HIS A 126 -0.37 10.14 5.26
C HIS A 126 0.70 11.06 4.65
N GLY A 127 1.98 10.70 4.77
CA GLY A 127 3.08 11.50 4.24
C GLY A 127 3.04 11.64 2.72
N LEU A 128 2.68 10.55 2.03
CA LEU A 128 2.51 10.55 0.57
C LEU A 128 1.37 11.46 0.14
N LEU A 129 0.18 11.28 0.74
CA LEU A 129 -0.99 12.09 0.38
C LEU A 129 -0.75 13.57 0.67
N TYR A 130 -0.21 13.88 1.85
CA TYR A 130 0.15 15.26 2.20
C TYR A 130 1.09 15.89 1.18
N GLN A 131 2.14 15.17 0.76
CA GLN A 131 3.09 15.65 -0.22
C GLN A 131 2.43 15.89 -1.59
N VAL A 132 1.58 14.97 -2.07
CA VAL A 132 0.89 15.13 -3.35
C VAL A 132 -0.09 16.32 -3.29
N HIS A 133 -0.83 16.45 -2.20
CA HIS A 133 -1.75 17.57 -1.99
C HIS A 133 -1.01 18.92 -1.96
N ASP A 134 0.15 18.98 -1.28
CA ASP A 134 1.00 20.18 -1.23
C ASP A 134 1.59 20.53 -2.60
N ASP A 135 2.16 19.55 -3.32
CA ASP A 135 2.76 19.72 -4.65
C ASP A 135 1.74 20.23 -5.68
N HIS A 136 0.48 19.83 -5.56
CA HIS A 136 -0.61 20.23 -6.47
C HIS A 136 -1.54 21.32 -5.93
N ARG A 137 -1.35 21.76 -4.68
CA ARG A 137 -2.18 22.77 -3.98
C ARG A 137 -3.68 22.48 -4.01
N ARG A 138 -4.05 21.21 -3.81
CA ARG A 138 -5.44 20.74 -3.79
C ARG A 138 -5.60 19.56 -2.85
N ASN A 139 -6.80 19.36 -2.32
CA ASN A 139 -7.10 18.27 -1.37
C ASN A 139 -7.47 16.95 -2.06
N GLU A 140 -7.05 16.79 -3.32
CA GLU A 140 -7.33 15.60 -4.13
C GLU A 140 -6.05 15.16 -4.86
N ALA A 141 -5.80 13.85 -4.87
CA ALA A 141 -4.64 13.21 -5.44
C ALA A 141 -5.06 12.15 -6.47
N GLU A 142 -4.64 12.33 -7.71
CA GLU A 142 -4.88 11.32 -8.74
C GLU A 142 -4.02 10.08 -8.47
N PRO A 143 -4.51 8.87 -8.75
CA PRO A 143 -3.75 7.64 -8.53
C PRO A 143 -2.35 7.65 -9.17
N GLU A 144 -2.24 8.23 -10.37
CA GLU A 144 -0.97 8.34 -11.09
C GLU A 144 0.00 9.31 -10.42
N GLN A 145 -0.49 10.39 -9.79
CA GLN A 145 0.37 11.34 -9.05
C GLN A 145 1.00 10.67 -7.84
N ILE A 146 0.20 9.89 -7.10
CA ILE A 146 0.67 9.11 -5.94
C ILE A 146 1.74 8.11 -6.38
N CYS A 147 1.45 7.31 -7.41
CA CYS A 147 2.40 6.32 -7.92
C CYS A 147 3.67 6.99 -8.49
N HIS A 148 3.52 8.11 -9.20
CA HIS A 148 4.64 8.87 -9.75
C HIS A 148 5.58 9.38 -8.66
N LEU A 149 5.02 9.94 -7.58
CA LEU A 149 5.81 10.42 -6.44
C LEU A 149 6.65 9.28 -5.84
N VAL A 150 6.08 8.09 -5.64
CA VAL A 150 6.82 6.92 -5.13
C VAL A 150 7.93 6.51 -6.10
N ARG A 151 7.68 6.45 -7.41
CA ARG A 151 8.69 6.09 -8.41
C ARG A 151 9.82 7.13 -8.55
N GLN A 152 9.49 8.41 -8.43
CA GLN A 152 10.43 9.50 -8.64
C GLN A 152 11.23 9.78 -7.35
N ALA A 153 10.54 10.05 -6.24
CA ALA A 153 11.15 10.46 -4.98
C ALA A 153 11.59 9.28 -4.10
N GLY A 154 10.89 8.15 -4.19
CA GLY A 154 11.08 7.00 -3.30
C GLY A 154 10.55 7.25 -1.88
N LEU A 155 10.19 6.15 -1.20
CA LEU A 155 9.62 6.19 0.14
C LEU A 155 10.55 6.80 1.20
N ALA A 156 11.87 6.63 1.06
CA ALA A 156 12.81 7.19 2.04
C ALA A 156 12.73 8.71 2.11
N THR A 157 12.49 9.38 0.98
CA THR A 157 12.36 10.85 0.96
C THR A 157 11.12 11.30 1.71
N VAL A 158 10.01 10.56 1.58
CA VAL A 158 8.77 10.82 2.31
C VAL A 158 9.01 10.64 3.81
N LEU A 159 9.65 9.52 4.18
CA LEU A 159 9.95 9.20 5.57
C LEU A 159 10.85 10.24 6.23
N LEU A 160 11.93 10.67 5.55
CA LEU A 160 12.90 11.62 6.09
C LEU A 160 12.39 13.06 6.22
N ARG A 161 11.28 13.41 5.56
CA ARG A 161 10.63 14.72 5.70
C ARG A 161 9.74 14.82 6.92
N ARG A 162 9.50 13.69 7.59
CA ARG A 162 8.64 13.65 8.76
C ARG A 162 9.44 13.74 10.06
N PRO A 163 8.82 14.21 11.16
CA PRO A 163 9.49 14.33 12.45
C PRO A 163 9.65 12.99 13.18
N GLU A 164 8.94 11.92 12.78
CA GLU A 164 9.04 10.64 13.49
C GLU A 164 10.41 9.99 13.29
N ALA A 165 10.95 9.44 14.38
CA ALA A 165 12.24 8.77 14.35
C ALA A 165 12.21 7.55 13.40
N LEU A 166 13.35 7.28 12.75
CA LEU A 166 13.55 6.05 12.00
C LEU A 166 13.50 4.84 12.94
N THR A 167 12.94 3.73 12.47
CA THR A 167 13.03 2.47 13.18
C THR A 167 14.49 2.02 13.24
N PRO A 168 14.87 1.12 14.17
CA PRO A 168 16.23 0.58 14.20
C PRO A 168 16.67 0.01 12.84
N ALA A 169 15.82 -0.75 12.17
CA ALA A 169 16.13 -1.34 10.87
C ALA A 169 16.30 -0.28 9.77
N GLU A 170 15.45 0.75 9.74
CA GLU A 170 15.56 1.86 8.79
C GLU A 170 16.83 2.70 9.01
N LEU A 171 17.15 3.01 10.27
CA LEU A 171 18.36 3.76 10.63
C LEU A 171 19.62 3.02 10.16
N LEU A 172 19.70 1.72 10.46
CA LEU A 172 20.83 0.89 10.05
C LEU A 172 20.89 0.72 8.53
N THR A 173 19.74 0.56 7.88
CA THR A 173 19.70 0.43 6.42
C THR A 173 20.15 1.72 5.74
N ALA A 174 19.66 2.88 6.19
CA ALA A 174 20.07 4.18 5.66
C ALA A 174 21.58 4.39 5.76
N ARG A 175 22.22 3.90 6.83
CA ARG A 175 23.68 3.94 6.99
C ARG A 175 24.39 3.01 6.01
N HIS A 176 23.98 1.74 5.96
CA HIS A 176 24.73 0.68 5.30
C HIS A 176 24.41 0.53 3.81
N ALA A 177 23.41 1.25 3.29
CA ALA A 177 23.04 1.29 1.88
C ALA A 177 24.03 2.06 0.97
N ARG A 178 25.14 2.61 1.49
CA ARG A 178 25.86 3.78 0.93
C ARG A 178 26.55 3.69 -0.45
N ALA A 179 26.52 2.58 -1.19
CA ALA A 179 27.09 2.55 -2.56
C ALA A 179 26.19 1.87 -3.60
N HIS A 180 25.77 0.63 -3.38
CA HIS A 180 24.90 -0.12 -4.30
C HIS A 180 23.47 -0.32 -3.76
N GLY A 181 23.26 -0.14 -2.45
CA GLY A 181 21.97 -0.30 -1.79
C GLY A 181 21.15 0.99 -1.67
N HIS A 182 21.69 2.15 -2.06
CA HIS A 182 21.01 3.44 -1.88
C HIS A 182 19.70 3.52 -2.67
N PRO A 183 19.61 3.02 -3.92
CA PRO A 183 18.32 2.88 -4.59
C PRO A 183 17.37 1.94 -3.85
N ALA A 184 17.87 0.81 -3.35
CA ALA A 184 17.06 -0.16 -2.61
C ALA A 184 16.49 0.45 -1.31
N TRP A 185 17.28 1.16 -0.51
CA TRP A 185 16.82 1.95 0.64
C TRP A 185 15.79 3.01 0.21
N ARG A 186 16.13 3.79 -0.82
CA ARG A 186 15.30 4.90 -1.30
C ARG A 186 13.87 4.45 -1.62
N TYR A 187 13.73 3.29 -2.25
CA TYR A 187 12.44 2.79 -2.72
C TYR A 187 11.77 1.80 -1.76
N CYS A 188 12.55 0.91 -1.14
CA CYS A 188 12.02 -0.25 -0.40
C CYS A 188 12.13 -0.09 1.13
N LEU A 189 12.74 1.01 1.60
CA LEU A 189 13.04 1.29 3.02
C LEU A 189 13.94 0.23 3.66
N VAL A 190 13.47 -0.97 3.96
CA VAL A 190 14.29 -1.99 4.65
C VAL A 190 14.47 -3.23 3.77
N PRO A 191 15.20 -3.14 2.64
CA PRO A 191 15.50 -4.30 1.79
C PRO A 191 16.42 -5.33 2.45
N MET A 192 17.16 -4.97 3.51
CA MET A 192 18.10 -5.89 4.17
C MET A 192 17.44 -6.55 5.37
N ASP A 193 17.65 -7.85 5.52
CA ASP A 193 17.21 -8.59 6.70
C ASP A 193 17.90 -8.09 7.98
N GLU A 194 17.21 -8.20 9.12
CA GLU A 194 17.69 -7.69 10.40
C GLU A 194 19.00 -8.37 10.84
N ALA A 195 19.18 -9.66 10.56
CA ALA A 195 20.41 -10.37 10.91
C ALA A 195 21.61 -9.84 10.14
N ARG A 196 21.44 -9.51 8.85
CA ARG A 196 22.45 -8.87 8.01
C ARG A 196 22.74 -7.44 8.47
N LEU A 197 21.72 -6.69 8.89
CA LEU A 197 21.90 -5.35 9.47
C LEU A 197 22.75 -5.41 10.74
N VAL A 198 22.45 -6.34 11.65
CA VAL A 198 23.24 -6.57 12.88
C VAL A 198 24.68 -6.93 12.54
N ARG A 199 24.90 -7.84 11.58
CA ARG A 199 26.25 -8.23 11.15
C ARG A 199 27.03 -7.05 10.57
N ALA A 200 26.38 -6.24 9.72
CA ALA A 200 27.01 -5.05 9.14
C ALA A 200 27.46 -4.05 10.21
N VAL A 201 26.70 -3.91 11.30
CA VAL A 201 27.09 -3.05 12.43
C VAL A 201 28.24 -3.65 13.24
N ASP A 202 28.24 -4.97 13.47
CA ASP A 202 29.33 -5.65 14.19
C ASP A 202 30.67 -5.48 13.44
N GLU A 203 30.64 -5.57 12.10
CA GLU A 203 31.81 -5.40 11.23
C GLU A 203 32.22 -3.92 11.04
N ASP A 204 31.28 -2.97 11.12
CA ASP A 204 31.55 -1.54 10.95
C ASP A 204 32.17 -0.91 12.20
N ARG A 205 33.49 -0.74 12.19
CA ARG A 205 34.25 -0.08 13.26
C ARG A 205 33.89 1.38 13.50
N THR A 206 33.25 2.04 12.52
CA THR A 206 32.86 3.46 12.59
C THR A 206 31.41 3.66 13.04
N ALA A 207 30.70 2.59 13.40
CA ALA A 207 29.33 2.67 13.90
C ALA A 207 29.26 3.53 15.17
N THR A 208 28.39 4.55 15.16
CA THR A 208 28.14 5.44 16.30
C THR A 208 27.31 4.75 17.38
N ALA A 209 27.19 5.39 18.56
CA ALA A 209 26.38 4.89 19.66
C ALA A 209 24.92 4.57 19.25
N ASP A 210 24.31 5.41 18.40
CA ASP A 210 22.93 5.19 17.95
C ASP A 210 22.80 3.94 17.06
N HIS A 211 23.77 3.69 16.19
CA HIS A 211 23.79 2.47 15.38
C HIS A 211 23.98 1.22 16.25
N LEU A 212 24.84 1.31 17.28
CA LEU A 212 25.04 0.21 18.22
C LEU A 212 23.77 -0.08 19.04
N ARG A 213 23.04 0.96 19.49
CA ARG A 213 21.75 0.80 20.17
C ARG A 213 20.71 0.17 19.25
N ALA A 214 20.59 0.66 18.03
CA ALA A 214 19.67 0.12 17.04
C ALA A 214 19.94 -1.37 16.75
N ALA A 215 21.21 -1.74 16.56
CA ALA A 215 21.58 -3.15 16.37
C ALA A 215 21.21 -4.00 17.59
N LEU A 216 21.48 -3.52 18.81
CA LEU A 216 21.08 -4.22 20.03
C LEU A 216 19.55 -4.40 20.15
N THR A 217 18.76 -3.40 19.75
CA THR A 217 17.29 -3.53 19.69
C THR A 217 16.87 -4.66 18.75
N LEU A 218 17.47 -4.76 17.55
CA LEU A 218 17.18 -5.85 16.61
C LEU A 218 17.60 -7.22 17.16
N THR A 219 18.77 -7.33 17.80
CA THR A 219 19.23 -8.61 18.37
C THR A 219 18.27 -9.21 19.39
N ALA A 220 17.51 -8.38 20.12
CA ALA A 220 16.53 -8.85 21.10
C ALA A 220 15.34 -9.58 20.47
N GLY A 221 15.01 -9.27 19.20
CA GLY A 221 13.94 -9.92 18.44
C GLY A 221 14.40 -11.13 17.61
N LEU A 222 15.71 -11.36 17.51
CA LEU A 222 16.29 -12.39 16.63
C LEU A 222 16.67 -13.65 17.44
N PRO A 223 15.99 -14.80 17.22
CA PRO A 223 16.15 -16.01 18.04
C PRO A 223 17.55 -16.64 17.96
N ASP A 224 18.26 -16.46 16.85
CA ASP A 224 19.55 -17.12 16.59
C ASP A 224 20.76 -16.16 16.62
N THR A 225 20.63 -15.00 17.26
CA THR A 225 21.78 -14.08 17.38
C THR A 225 22.83 -14.67 18.33
N PRO A 226 24.08 -14.89 17.88
CA PRO A 226 25.12 -15.43 18.77
C PRO A 226 25.40 -14.46 19.93
N GLU A 227 25.41 -14.94 21.17
CA GLU A 227 25.67 -14.11 22.38
C GLU A 227 27.00 -13.34 22.30
N ALA A 228 27.98 -13.90 21.58
CA ALA A 228 29.25 -13.24 21.30
C ALA A 228 29.07 -11.91 20.52
N VAL A 229 28.14 -11.85 19.56
CA VAL A 229 27.82 -10.63 18.79
C VAL A 229 27.19 -9.60 19.72
N THR A 230 26.16 -9.99 20.48
CA THR A 230 25.48 -9.11 21.45
C THR A 230 26.46 -8.54 22.48
N SER A 231 27.33 -9.39 23.02
CA SER A 231 28.38 -8.99 23.97
C SER A 231 29.39 -8.01 23.38
N ARG A 232 29.83 -8.22 22.13
CA ARG A 232 30.71 -7.29 21.42
C ARG A 232 30.06 -5.92 21.20
N LEU A 233 28.80 -5.90 20.75
CA LEU A 233 28.05 -4.66 20.54
C LEU A 233 27.88 -3.87 21.85
N ARG A 234 27.52 -4.54 22.96
CA ARG A 234 27.43 -3.90 24.30
C ARG A 234 28.78 -3.35 24.76
N ALA A 235 29.87 -4.10 24.58
CA ALA A 235 31.21 -3.66 24.95
C ALA A 235 31.68 -2.45 24.13
N ARG A 236 31.31 -2.37 22.85
CA ARG A 236 31.57 -1.20 22.01
C ARG A 236 30.74 0.01 22.47
N LEU A 237 29.44 -0.18 22.73
CA LEU A 237 28.56 0.91 23.18
C LEU A 237 29.07 1.56 24.48
N ARG A 238 29.55 0.75 25.45
CA ARG A 238 30.15 1.23 26.70
C ARG A 238 31.41 2.07 26.52
N ARG A 239 32.10 1.98 25.38
CA ARG A 239 33.30 2.77 25.06
C ARG A 239 32.98 4.07 24.31
N CYS A 240 31.74 4.24 23.86
CA CYS A 240 31.27 5.44 23.15
C CYS A 240 30.63 6.48 24.07
N GLY A 241 30.37 6.14 25.34
CA GLY A 241 29.91 7.05 26.39
C GLY A 241 31.01 7.29 27.41
#